data_AF-A0A947RDM1-F1
#
_entry.id   AF-A0A947RDM1-F1
#
_cell.length_a   1.000
_cell.length_b   1.000
_cell.length_c   1.000
_cell.angle_alpha   90.00
_cell.angle_beta   90.00
_cell.angle_gamma   90.00
#
_symmetry.space_group_name_H-M   'P 1'
#
loop_
_entity.id
_entity.type
_entity.pdbx_description
1 polymer ?
#
loop_
_entity_poly.entity_id
_entity_poly.type
_entity_poly.pdbx_seq_one_letter_code
_entity_poly.pdbx_strand_id
1 'polypeptide(L)'
;MMINTSDGSTYCDSLMASGSYLWPMNLAVNKSNGDVFVTGGGDSGHFVYSFSSTSCTGTGSVDTVGLWPTDIEISQDGTRLFCTNYYSSNISIVDLTTNTLLDTVDVMTKPWGITVSPDGKNIYVGIEGGYQSGQTVQVVHTDDFSNYLLVDSITDIGTGLWDLEYID
;
A
#
# COMPACT_ATOMS: atom_id res chain seq x y z
N MET A 1 -18.84 -14.25 -4.14
CA MET A 1 -19.66 -15.00 -5.13
C MET A 1 -19.63 -14.24 -6.45
N MET A 2 -19.59 -14.93 -7.60
CA MET A 2 -19.72 -14.29 -8.92
C MET A 2 -21.19 -13.93 -9.18
N ILE A 3 -21.45 -12.69 -9.59
CA ILE A 3 -22.77 -12.23 -10.06
C ILE A 3 -22.66 -11.92 -11.56
N ASN A 4 -23.61 -12.43 -12.32
CA ASN A 4 -23.79 -12.07 -13.73
C ASN A 4 -24.76 -10.89 -13.83
N THR A 5 -24.41 -9.88 -14.61
CA THR A 5 -25.27 -8.72 -14.90
C THR A 5 -26.07 -8.94 -16.17
N SER A 6 -27.11 -8.13 -16.37
CA SER A 6 -28.00 -8.21 -17.53
C SER A 6 -27.32 -7.87 -18.87
N ASP A 7 -26.17 -7.20 -18.83
CA ASP A 7 -25.33 -6.92 -20.01
C ASP A 7 -24.35 -8.07 -20.33
N GLY A 8 -24.36 -9.15 -19.55
CA GLY A 8 -23.50 -10.32 -19.74
C GLY A 8 -22.12 -10.22 -19.10
N SER A 9 -21.81 -9.12 -18.39
CA SER A 9 -20.60 -9.03 -17.57
C SER A 9 -20.75 -9.81 -16.25
N THR A 10 -19.61 -10.15 -15.64
CA THR A 10 -19.57 -10.90 -14.39
C THR A 10 -18.65 -10.17 -13.41
N TYR A 11 -19.09 -10.01 -12.16
CA TYR A 11 -18.32 -9.32 -11.12
C TYR A 11 -18.34 -10.09 -9.80
N CYS A 12 -17.29 -9.91 -9.00
CA CYS A 12 -17.25 -10.38 -7.63
C CYS A 12 -18.10 -9.49 -6.73
N ASP A 13 -19.18 -10.05 -6.18
CA ASP A 13 -20.13 -9.34 -5.30
C ASP A 13 -19.63 -9.18 -3.87
N SER A 14 -18.92 -10.19 -3.37
CA SER A 14 -18.36 -10.20 -2.04
C SER A 14 -17.12 -11.06 -2.02
N LEU A 15 -16.11 -10.53 -1.34
CA LEU A 15 -14.77 -11.07 -1.28
C LEU A 15 -14.36 -11.08 0.19
N MET A 16 -14.41 -12.25 0.78
CA MET A 16 -14.14 -12.44 2.20
C MET A 16 -12.70 -12.91 2.35
N ALA A 17 -11.83 -12.13 3.00
CA ALA A 17 -10.63 -12.71 3.58
C ALA A 17 -11.09 -13.68 4.68
N SER A 18 -10.59 -14.91 4.66
CA SER A 18 -10.77 -15.87 5.76
C SER A 18 -9.57 -15.75 6.69
N GLY A 19 -9.75 -15.27 7.92
CA GLY A 19 -8.69 -15.18 8.93
C GLY A 19 -9.12 -14.42 10.19
N SER A 20 -8.51 -14.75 11.33
CA SER A 20 -8.87 -14.23 12.68
C SER A 20 -8.33 -12.82 12.98
N TYR A 21 -7.64 -12.19 12.03
CA TYR A 21 -6.84 -10.97 12.25
C TYR A 21 -7.14 -9.90 11.19
N LEU A 22 -8.42 -9.69 10.88
CA LEU A 22 -8.85 -8.80 9.79
C LEU A 22 -9.30 -7.45 10.34
N TRP A 23 -8.34 -6.54 10.45
CA TRP A 23 -8.57 -5.11 10.62
C TRP A 23 -8.12 -4.44 9.32
N PRO A 24 -8.98 -4.44 8.28
CA PRO A 24 -8.63 -3.79 7.02
C PRO A 24 -8.41 -2.30 7.26
N MET A 25 -7.28 -1.77 6.79
CA MET A 25 -6.93 -0.36 6.94
C MET A 25 -7.16 0.40 5.64
N ASN A 26 -6.52 -0.04 4.55
CA ASN A 26 -6.72 0.52 3.21
C ASN A 26 -6.74 -0.57 2.13
N LEU A 27 -7.10 -0.19 0.91
CA LEU A 27 -7.09 -1.04 -0.27
C LEU A 27 -6.53 -0.31 -1.49
N ALA A 28 -5.93 -1.05 -2.41
CA ALA A 28 -5.48 -0.56 -3.70
C ALA A 28 -5.91 -1.53 -4.82
N VAL A 29 -6.19 -0.98 -6.01
CA VAL A 29 -6.56 -1.77 -7.19
C VAL A 29 -5.44 -1.71 -8.21
N ASN A 30 -4.95 -2.88 -8.63
CA ASN A 30 -4.00 -2.96 -9.72
C ASN A 30 -4.73 -2.69 -11.03
N LYS A 31 -4.49 -1.52 -11.64
CA LYS A 31 -5.17 -1.10 -12.87
C LYS A 31 -4.86 -2.00 -14.08
N SER A 32 -3.76 -2.75 -14.05
CA SER A 32 -3.34 -3.60 -15.17
C SER A 32 -4.16 -4.89 -15.30
N ASN A 33 -4.59 -5.47 -14.17
CA ASN A 33 -5.26 -6.77 -14.13
C ASN A 33 -6.54 -6.79 -13.28
N GLY A 34 -6.86 -5.69 -12.59
CA GLY A 34 -8.03 -5.51 -11.74
C GLY A 34 -7.95 -6.16 -10.37
N ASP A 35 -6.81 -6.77 -10.00
CA ASP A 35 -6.65 -7.40 -8.69
C ASP A 35 -6.71 -6.34 -7.57
N VAL A 36 -7.30 -6.71 -6.43
CA VAL A 36 -7.46 -5.84 -5.27
C VAL A 36 -6.50 -6.30 -4.18
N PHE A 37 -5.79 -5.35 -3.60
CA PHE A 37 -4.89 -5.55 -2.48
C PHE A 37 -5.46 -4.83 -1.27
N VAL A 38 -5.38 -5.44 -0.09
CA VAL A 38 -5.94 -4.87 1.15
C VAL A 38 -4.91 -5.01 2.27
N THR A 39 -4.60 -3.92 2.96
CA THR A 39 -3.77 -3.96 4.17
C THR A 39 -4.59 -4.43 5.36
N GLY A 40 -4.06 -5.38 6.14
CA GLY A 40 -4.65 -5.81 7.40
C GLY A 40 -3.76 -5.44 8.59
N GLY A 41 -4.14 -4.40 9.34
CA GLY A 41 -3.40 -3.91 10.49
C GLY A 41 -3.95 -4.45 11.81
N GLY A 42 -3.30 -5.47 12.39
CA GLY A 42 -3.59 -5.94 13.75
C GLY A 42 -2.29 -6.28 14.48
N ASP A 43 -2.36 -6.54 15.80
CA ASP A 43 -1.17 -6.71 16.67
C ASP A 43 -0.20 -7.83 16.21
N SER A 44 -0.66 -8.70 15.30
CA SER A 44 0.12 -9.78 14.68
C SER A 44 0.05 -9.80 13.15
N GLY A 45 -0.54 -8.78 12.52
CA GLY A 45 -0.81 -8.75 11.07
C GLY A 45 0.36 -8.18 10.27
N HIS A 46 0.98 -9.03 9.44
CA HIS A 46 2.09 -8.71 8.52
C HIS A 46 1.66 -8.86 7.05
N PHE A 47 0.38 -8.66 6.75
CA PHE A 47 -0.21 -9.19 5.54
C PHE A 47 -0.86 -8.10 4.69
N VAL A 48 -0.45 -8.04 3.43
CA VAL A 48 -1.30 -7.51 2.36
C VAL A 48 -2.03 -8.69 1.74
N TYR A 49 -3.35 -8.67 1.79
CA TYR A 49 -4.18 -9.67 1.16
C TYR A 49 -4.37 -9.33 -0.31
N SER A 50 -4.06 -10.26 -1.19
CA SER A 50 -4.33 -10.13 -2.62
C SER A 50 -5.60 -10.89 -2.98
N PHE A 51 -6.40 -10.30 -3.86
CA PHE A 51 -7.61 -10.91 -4.35
C PHE A 51 -7.71 -10.72 -5.85
N SER A 52 -7.99 -11.79 -6.56
CA SER A 52 -8.24 -11.67 -7.99
C SER A 52 -9.69 -11.29 -8.29
N SER A 53 -9.84 -10.24 -9.10
CA SER A 53 -11.13 -9.81 -9.65
C SER A 53 -11.74 -10.83 -10.61
N THR A 54 -10.93 -11.73 -11.16
CA THR A 54 -11.38 -12.71 -12.16
C THR A 54 -11.87 -14.01 -11.53
N SER A 55 -11.26 -14.46 -10.42
CA SER A 55 -11.61 -15.71 -9.76
C SER A 55 -12.46 -15.52 -8.50
N CYS A 56 -12.59 -14.30 -7.99
CA CYS A 56 -13.23 -13.98 -6.70
C CYS A 56 -12.71 -14.83 -5.53
N THR A 57 -11.44 -15.19 -5.58
CA THR A 57 -10.76 -15.93 -4.52
C THR A 57 -9.60 -15.10 -4.01
N GLY A 58 -9.29 -15.23 -2.71
CA GLY A 58 -7.99 -14.79 -2.21
C GLY A 58 -6.90 -15.53 -2.96
N THR A 59 -5.99 -14.80 -3.59
CA THR A 59 -4.86 -15.37 -4.34
C THR A 59 -3.67 -15.66 -3.44
N GLY A 60 -3.73 -15.23 -2.18
CA GLY A 60 -2.72 -15.40 -1.16
C GLY A 60 -2.48 -14.10 -0.41
N SER A 61 -1.60 -14.17 0.58
CA SER A 61 -1.08 -13.02 1.30
C SER A 61 0.34 -12.73 0.83
N VAL A 62 0.66 -11.45 0.71
CA VAL A 62 2.05 -10.99 0.61
C VAL A 62 2.59 -10.94 2.03
N ASP A 63 3.07 -12.07 2.52
CA ASP A 63 3.57 -12.27 3.91
C ASP A 63 4.89 -11.55 4.21
N THR A 64 5.34 -10.70 3.29
CA THR A 64 6.69 -10.14 3.30
C THR A 64 6.74 -8.67 3.69
N VAL A 65 5.60 -8.06 4.04
CA VAL A 65 5.56 -6.67 4.53
C VAL A 65 5.87 -6.57 6.02
N GLY A 66 6.15 -5.36 6.49
CA GLY A 66 6.48 -5.09 7.89
C GLY A 66 5.29 -5.18 8.84
N LEU A 67 5.51 -4.78 10.09
CA LEU A 67 4.51 -4.79 11.15
C LEU A 67 3.51 -3.65 10.99
N TRP A 68 2.22 -4.00 11.08
CA TRP A 68 1.10 -3.07 11.05
C TRP A 68 1.07 -2.25 9.76
N PRO A 69 0.80 -2.91 8.62
CA PRO A 69 0.65 -2.23 7.35
C PRO A 69 -0.58 -1.30 7.42
N THR A 70 -0.40 -0.01 7.13
CA THR A 70 -1.49 0.99 7.18
C THR A 70 -2.04 1.29 5.81
N ASP A 71 -1.16 1.63 4.87
CA ASP A 71 -1.53 2.13 3.56
C ASP A 71 -0.74 1.42 2.45
N ILE A 72 -1.34 1.40 1.25
CA ILE A 72 -0.79 0.77 0.06
C ILE A 72 -1.07 1.57 -1.21
N GLU A 73 -0.07 1.63 -2.08
CA GLU A 73 -0.18 2.21 -3.41
C GLU A 73 0.46 1.25 -4.43
N ILE A 74 -0.08 1.20 -5.65
CA ILE A 74 0.42 0.36 -6.74
C ILE A 74 0.99 1.25 -7.82
N SER A 75 2.18 0.92 -8.32
CA SER A 75 2.80 1.67 -9.42
C SER A 75 1.89 1.72 -10.65
N GLN A 76 2.02 2.78 -11.44
CA GLN A 76 1.16 3.00 -12.62
C GLN A 76 1.26 1.88 -13.67
N ASP A 77 2.39 1.18 -13.74
CA ASP A 77 2.59 0.00 -14.60
C ASP A 77 2.02 -1.30 -14.01
N GLY A 78 1.55 -1.27 -12.76
CA GLY A 78 0.97 -2.42 -12.06
C GLY A 78 1.98 -3.45 -11.56
N THR A 79 3.28 -3.16 -11.58
CA THR A 79 4.33 -4.16 -11.28
C THR A 79 4.91 -4.06 -9.86
N ARG A 80 4.65 -2.95 -9.15
CA ARG A 80 5.12 -2.70 -7.79
C ARG A 80 3.97 -2.39 -6.86
N LEU A 81 4.09 -2.87 -5.63
CA LEU A 81 3.26 -2.46 -4.50
C LEU A 81 4.16 -1.83 -3.44
N PHE A 82 3.75 -0.66 -2.97
CA PHE A 82 4.40 0.07 -1.88
C PHE A 82 3.48 0.03 -0.68
N CYS A 83 4.03 -0.28 0.50
CA CYS A 83 3.25 -0.39 1.72
C CYS A 83 3.97 0.27 2.89
N THR A 84 3.26 1.08 3.67
CA THR A 84 3.78 1.68 4.91
C THR A 84 3.56 0.76 6.10
N ASN A 85 4.61 0.54 6.89
CA ASN A 85 4.58 -0.35 8.04
C ASN A 85 4.76 0.46 9.33
N TYR A 86 3.64 0.75 9.99
CA TYR A 86 3.58 1.70 11.10
C TYR A 86 4.53 1.36 12.26
N TYR A 87 4.50 0.11 12.73
CA TYR A 87 5.34 -0.32 13.85
C TYR A 87 6.76 -0.70 13.43
N SER A 88 6.98 -1.06 12.16
CA SER A 88 8.33 -1.29 11.63
C SER A 88 9.08 0.00 11.28
N SER A 89 8.38 1.14 11.18
CA SER A 89 8.99 2.44 10.80
C SER A 89 9.73 2.40 9.44
N ASN A 90 9.17 1.64 8.49
CA ASN A 90 9.72 1.49 7.15
C ASN A 90 8.60 1.37 6.11
N ILE A 91 8.97 1.43 4.83
CA ILE A 91 8.12 1.01 3.72
C ILE A 91 8.60 -0.32 3.16
N SER A 92 7.67 -1.16 2.71
CA SER A 92 7.94 -2.39 1.95
C SER A 92 7.67 -2.14 0.48
N ILE A 93 8.59 -2.59 -0.39
CA ILE A 93 8.42 -2.60 -1.83
C ILE A 93 8.32 -4.04 -2.30
N VAL A 94 7.24 -4.39 -2.99
CA VAL A 94 6.93 -5.75 -3.42
C VAL A 94 6.83 -5.81 -4.93
N ASP A 95 7.43 -6.82 -5.55
CA ASP A 95 7.18 -7.18 -6.95
C ASP A 95 5.86 -7.96 -7.05
N LEU A 96 4.89 -7.41 -7.78
CA LEU A 96 3.58 -8.03 -7.95
C LEU A 96 3.56 -9.15 -9.02
N THR A 97 4.62 -9.26 -9.83
CA THR A 97 4.77 -10.35 -10.81
C THR A 97 5.17 -11.64 -10.10
N THR A 98 6.06 -11.54 -9.11
CA THR A 98 6.59 -12.68 -8.35
C THR A 98 6.00 -12.80 -6.94
N ASN A 99 5.25 -11.79 -6.48
CA ASN A 99 4.75 -11.67 -5.11
C ASN A 99 5.86 -11.75 -4.05
N THR A 100 6.97 -11.06 -4.30
CA THR A 100 8.16 -11.08 -3.42
C THR A 100 8.55 -9.68 -2.99
N LEU A 101 8.96 -9.51 -1.72
CA LEU A 101 9.61 -8.30 -1.25
C LEU A 101 10.91 -8.06 -2.02
N LEU A 102 11.01 -6.90 -2.64
CA LEU A 102 12.20 -6.42 -3.33
C LEU A 102 13.11 -5.66 -2.37
N ASP A 103 12.54 -4.77 -1.56
CA ASP A 103 13.30 -3.89 -0.71
C ASP A 103 12.46 -3.37 0.48
N THR A 104 13.16 -2.84 1.48
CA THR A 104 12.60 -2.10 2.60
C THR A 104 13.37 -0.81 2.79
N VAL A 105 12.67 0.32 2.85
CA VAL A 105 13.30 1.62 3.07
C VAL A 105 12.89 2.14 4.44
N ASP A 106 13.88 2.33 5.31
CA ASP A 106 13.66 2.94 6.62
C ASP A 106 13.23 4.40 6.46
N VAL A 107 12.19 4.77 7.21
CA VAL A 107 11.63 6.12 7.27
C VAL A 107 11.57 6.57 8.73
N MET A 108 11.03 7.77 8.96
CA MET A 108 10.70 8.23 10.29
C MET A 108 9.61 7.36 10.91
N THR A 109 9.57 7.33 12.24
CA THR A 109 8.64 6.48 12.99
C THR A 109 7.20 6.77 12.61
N LYS A 110 6.38 5.71 12.55
CA LYS A 110 4.93 5.80 12.30
C LYS A 110 4.57 6.33 10.91
N PRO A 111 5.09 5.73 9.82
CA PRO A 111 4.56 6.02 8.49
C PRO A 111 3.10 5.59 8.42
N TRP A 112 2.26 6.43 7.81
CA TRP A 112 0.82 6.22 7.73
C TRP A 112 0.32 6.18 6.30
N GLY A 113 0.50 7.26 5.54
CA GLY A 113 0.03 7.40 4.16
C GLY A 113 1.15 7.27 3.14
N ILE A 114 0.85 6.83 1.92
CA ILE A 114 1.83 6.69 0.85
C ILE A 114 1.24 6.97 -0.53
N THR A 115 1.99 7.68 -1.38
CA THR A 115 1.63 7.85 -2.79
C THR A 115 2.85 7.90 -3.69
N VAL A 116 2.70 7.58 -4.97
CA VAL A 116 3.77 7.54 -5.96
C VAL A 116 3.49 8.58 -7.05
N SER A 117 4.52 9.32 -7.46
CA SER A 117 4.37 10.29 -8.56
C SER A 117 4.00 9.57 -9.87
N PRO A 118 3.26 10.23 -10.78
CA PRO A 118 2.84 9.62 -12.06
C PRO A 118 4.01 9.17 -12.94
N ASP A 119 5.16 9.85 -12.84
CA ASP A 119 6.39 9.47 -13.53
C ASP A 119 7.17 8.34 -12.83
N GLY A 120 6.69 7.88 -11.69
CA GLY A 120 7.24 6.79 -10.91
C GLY A 120 8.51 7.13 -10.14
N LYS A 121 9.02 8.37 -10.18
CA LYS A 121 10.36 8.70 -9.63
C LYS A 121 10.38 9.05 -8.16
N ASN A 122 9.24 9.42 -7.58
CA ASN A 122 9.15 9.80 -6.18
C ASN A 122 8.02 9.05 -5.49
N ILE A 123 8.32 8.58 -4.29
CA ILE A 123 7.36 8.02 -3.37
C ILE A 123 7.29 9.00 -2.19
N TYR A 124 6.09 9.48 -1.89
CA TYR A 124 5.83 10.39 -0.78
C TYR A 124 5.22 9.60 0.37
N VAL A 125 5.80 9.72 1.55
CA VAL A 125 5.40 8.97 2.74
C VAL A 125 4.98 9.95 3.82
N GLY A 126 3.73 9.87 4.23
CA GLY A 126 3.16 10.69 5.31
C GLY A 126 3.52 10.09 6.66
N ILE A 127 4.14 10.89 7.53
CA ILE A 127 4.58 10.48 8.85
C ILE A 127 3.62 11.02 9.91
N GLU A 128 3.13 10.14 10.79
CA GLU A 128 2.27 10.54 11.90
C GLU A 128 3.10 11.26 13.00
N GLY A 129 3.02 12.59 13.04
CA GLY A 129 3.58 13.40 14.14
C GLY A 129 2.77 13.36 15.45
N GLY A 130 1.60 12.74 15.46
CA GLY A 130 0.60 12.91 16.52
C GLY A 130 0.04 14.34 16.59
N TYR A 131 -0.94 14.57 17.47
CA TYR A 131 -1.75 15.80 17.48
C TYR A 131 -0.98 17.11 17.78
N GLN A 132 0.26 17.05 18.27
CA GLN A 132 1.02 18.22 18.72
C GLN A 132 2.41 18.38 18.09
N SER A 133 2.88 17.44 17.27
CA SER A 133 4.07 17.68 16.45
C SER A 133 3.65 17.84 14.99
N GLY A 134 4.28 18.80 14.31
CA GLY A 134 4.01 19.06 12.90
C GLY A 134 4.16 17.77 12.09
N GLN A 135 3.26 17.55 11.15
CA GLN A 135 3.36 16.39 10.27
C GLN A 135 4.55 16.53 9.33
N THR A 136 5.08 15.40 8.89
CA THR A 136 6.21 15.34 7.96
C THR A 136 5.85 14.46 6.79
N VAL A 137 6.22 14.88 5.58
CA VAL A 137 6.26 14.01 4.41
C VAL A 137 7.70 13.69 4.09
N GLN A 138 8.03 12.41 3.96
CA GLN A 138 9.33 11.97 3.49
C GLN A 138 9.28 11.60 2.02
N VAL A 139 10.32 11.97 1.28
CA VAL A 139 10.43 11.71 -0.16
C VAL A 139 11.48 10.63 -0.37
N VAL A 140 11.05 9.51 -0.93
CA VAL A 140 11.92 8.43 -1.39
C VAL A 140 12.01 8.53 -2.90
N HIS A 141 13.19 8.87 -3.41
CA HIS A 141 13.49 8.84 -4.83
C HIS A 141 13.67 7.39 -5.29
N THR A 142 13.25 7.11 -6.51
CA THR A 142 13.49 5.83 -7.18
C THR A 142 13.92 6.00 -8.63
N ASP A 143 14.85 5.14 -9.03
CA ASP A 143 15.40 5.09 -10.39
C ASP A 143 14.70 3.97 -11.17
N ASP A 144 13.53 4.25 -11.72
CA ASP A 144 12.71 3.26 -12.44
C ASP A 144 12.51 1.95 -11.63
N PHE A 145 12.30 2.09 -10.30
CA PHE A 145 12.13 0.98 -9.38
C PHE A 145 13.32 0.02 -9.29
N SER A 146 14.52 0.46 -9.70
CA SER A 146 15.77 -0.31 -9.55
C SER A 146 16.53 0.00 -8.25
N ASN A 147 16.22 1.14 -7.61
CA ASN A 147 16.80 1.58 -6.36
C ASN A 147 15.81 2.49 -5.62
N TYR A 148 15.97 2.62 -4.30
CA TYR A 148 15.14 3.45 -3.44
C TYR A 148 16.00 4.20 -2.42
N LEU A 149 15.89 5.52 -2.40
CA LEU A 149 16.69 6.37 -1.53
C LEU A 149 15.84 7.45 -0.90
N LEU A 150 15.87 7.55 0.44
CA LEU A 150 15.32 8.70 1.14
C LEU A 150 16.16 9.95 0.79
N VAL A 151 15.53 10.92 0.14
CA VAL A 151 16.22 12.12 -0.38
C VAL A 151 15.78 13.42 0.28
N ASP A 152 14.58 13.46 0.87
CA ASP A 152 14.05 14.69 1.46
C ASP A 152 13.02 14.45 2.57
N SER A 153 12.80 15.48 3.39
CA SER A 153 11.76 15.56 4.41
C SER A 153 11.12 16.95 4.40
N ILE A 154 9.82 17.01 4.12
CA ILE A 154 9.00 18.22 4.15
C ILE A 154 8.31 18.30 5.51
N THR A 155 8.67 19.28 6.33
CA THR A 155 8.14 19.47 7.70
C THR A 155 7.11 20.61 7.79
N ASP A 156 6.40 20.69 8.91
CA ASP A 156 5.45 21.78 9.25
C ASP A 156 4.24 21.93 8.30
N ILE A 157 3.77 20.82 7.75
CA ILE A 157 2.61 20.78 6.83
C ILE A 157 1.23 20.84 7.53
N GLY A 158 1.19 21.09 8.84
CA GLY A 158 -0.04 21.16 9.64
C GLY A 158 -0.31 19.91 10.48
N THR A 159 -1.59 19.71 10.84
CA THR A 159 -2.07 18.57 11.65
C THR A 159 -3.23 17.84 10.95
N GLY A 160 -3.34 16.52 11.14
CA GLY A 160 -4.51 15.74 10.70
C GLY A 160 -4.44 15.07 9.32
N LEU A 161 -3.29 15.01 8.66
CA LEU A 161 -3.05 14.14 7.50
C LEU A 161 -3.00 12.67 7.92
N TRP A 162 -3.90 11.88 7.34
CA TRP A 162 -3.99 10.42 7.52
C TRP A 162 -3.90 9.67 6.19
N ASP A 163 -3.98 10.41 5.09
CA ASP A 163 -3.97 9.87 3.74
C ASP A 163 -3.22 10.85 2.83
N LEU A 164 -2.53 10.33 1.82
CA LEU A 164 -1.82 11.11 0.82
C LEU A 164 -2.30 10.69 -0.56
N GLU A 165 -2.86 11.63 -1.28
CA GLU A 165 -3.21 11.45 -2.69
C GLU A 165 -2.36 12.40 -3.52
N TYR A 166 -1.75 11.89 -4.58
CA TYR A 166 -1.09 12.74 -5.56
C TYR A 166 -2.15 13.45 -6.42
N ILE A 167 -2.06 14.78 -6.53
CA ILE A 167 -2.97 15.61 -7.33
C ILE A 167 -2.17 16.29 -8.45
N ASP A 168 -2.60 16.11 -9.70
CA ASP A 168 -2.04 16.75 -10.91
C ASP A 168 -2.34 18.27 -11.00
#